data_AF-A0A535EDJ9-F1
#
_entry.id   AF-A0A535EDJ9-F1
#
_cell.length_a   1.000
_cell.length_b   1.000
_cell.length_c   1.000
_cell.angle_alpha   90.00
_cell.angle_beta   90.00
_cell.angle_gamma   90.00
#
_symmetry.space_group_name_H-M   'P 1'
#
loop_
_entity.id
_entity.type
_entity.pdbx_description
1 polymer ?
#
loop_
_entity_poly.entity_id
_entity_poly.type
_entity_poly.pdbx_seq_one_letter_code
_entity_poly.pdbx_strand_id
1 'polypeptide(L)'
;MGQRVLATEAAKQAATKMQALLTGDMTAQIKNVQTIGNQLCNPNAWDGPLAQRFRTGEWPGQSKALQSAVTTLETLSKQMETVVENILHAGGSN
;
A
#
# COMPACT_ATOMS: atom_id res chain seq x y z
N MET A 1 0.17 37.21 12.09
CA MET A 1 1.57 36.81 11.84
C MET A 1 1.54 35.47 11.13
N GLY A 2 2.02 35.42 9.89
CA GLY A 2 1.86 34.28 8.98
C GLY A 2 2.54 33.03 9.50
N GLN A 3 1.78 31.94 9.54
CA GLN A 3 2.24 30.60 9.89
C GLN A 3 3.21 30.14 8.80
N ARG A 4 4.50 30.46 8.96
CA ARG A 4 5.56 30.05 8.03
C ARG A 4 5.62 28.54 8.04
N VAL A 5 5.06 27.93 7.00
CA VAL A 5 5.26 26.52 6.68
C VAL A 5 6.73 26.35 6.34
N LEU A 6 7.55 26.05 7.35
CA LEU A 6 8.93 25.61 7.15
C LEU A 6 8.84 24.16 6.69
N ALA A 7 8.74 23.97 5.38
CA ALA A 7 9.05 22.71 4.73
C ALA A 7 10.54 22.42 4.97
N THR A 8 10.86 21.91 6.16
CA THR A 8 12.23 21.55 6.51
C THR A 8 12.74 20.49 5.54
N GLU A 9 14.03 20.51 5.22
CA GLU A 9 14.64 19.46 4.39
C GLU A 9 14.38 18.05 4.94
N ALA A 10 14.20 17.92 6.26
CA ALA A 10 13.78 16.69 6.90
C ALA A 10 12.38 16.23 6.48
N ALA A 11 11.41 17.15 6.38
CA ALA A 11 10.04 16.83 5.93
C ALA A 11 10.02 16.40 4.46
N LYS A 12 10.79 17.08 3.59
CA LYS A 12 10.96 16.68 2.19
C LYS A 12 11.56 15.26 2.09
N GLN A 13 12.65 15.00 2.78
CA GLN A 13 13.30 13.68 2.77
C GLN A 13 12.39 12.57 3.31
N ALA A 14 11.64 12.83 4.38
CA ALA A 14 10.71 11.86 4.94
C ALA A 14 9.56 11.54 3.97
N ALA A 15 8.98 12.58 3.34
CA ALA A 15 7.89 12.43 2.40
C ALA A 15 8.35 11.69 1.12
N THR A 16 9.53 12.00 0.57
CA THR A 16 10.10 11.28 -0.58
C THR A 16 10.43 9.82 -0.24
N LYS A 17 10.98 9.54 0.95
CA LYS A 17 11.24 8.16 1.39
C LYS A 17 9.94 7.37 1.52
N MET A 18 8.91 7.97 2.13
CA MET A 18 7.60 7.34 2.29
C MET A 18 6.93 7.10 0.93
N GLN A 19 6.98 8.08 0.02
CA GLN A 19 6.50 7.92 -1.35
C GLN A 19 7.18 6.75 -2.04
N ALA A 20 8.51 6.67 -2.01
CA ALA A 20 9.27 5.59 -2.65
C ALA A 20 8.93 4.19 -2.09
N LEU A 21 8.69 4.08 -0.77
CA LEU A 21 8.25 2.82 -0.16
C LEU A 21 6.82 2.43 -0.58
N LEU A 22 5.94 3.43 -0.78
CA LEU A 22 4.53 3.23 -1.15
C LEU A 22 4.34 2.96 -2.65
N THR A 23 5.07 3.67 -3.53
CA THR A 23 5.04 3.45 -4.99
C THR A 23 5.89 2.25 -5.43
N GLY A 24 6.74 1.73 -4.55
CA GLY A 24 7.57 0.56 -4.81
C GLY A 24 6.87 -0.79 -4.63
N ASP A 25 7.68 -1.78 -4.21
CA ASP A 25 7.38 -3.21 -4.24
C ASP A 25 6.23 -3.67 -3.35
N MET A 26 5.83 -2.90 -2.33
CA MET A 26 4.90 -3.39 -1.30
C MET A 26 3.51 -3.70 -1.85
N THR A 27 2.96 -2.83 -2.70
CA THR A 27 1.67 -3.06 -3.36
C THR A 27 1.74 -4.26 -4.31
N ALA A 28 2.86 -4.40 -5.04
CA ALA A 28 3.09 -5.51 -5.94
C ALA A 28 3.22 -6.85 -5.19
N GLN A 29 3.94 -6.86 -4.07
CA GLN A 29 4.09 -8.03 -3.20
C GLN A 29 2.75 -8.46 -2.60
N ILE A 30 1.92 -7.53 -2.13
CA ILE A 30 0.58 -7.88 -1.61
C ILE A 30 -0.30 -8.47 -2.72
N LYS A 31 -0.30 -7.87 -3.92
CA LYS A 31 -1.01 -8.43 -5.08
C LYS A 31 -0.50 -9.82 -5.44
N ASN A 32 0.81 -10.07 -5.33
CA ASN A 32 1.41 -11.38 -5.58
C ASN A 32 0.96 -12.42 -4.54
N VAL A 33 0.92 -12.07 -3.25
CA VAL A 33 0.38 -12.93 -2.19
C VAL A 33 -1.08 -13.28 -2.48
N GLN A 34 -1.89 -12.32 -2.92
CA GLN A 34 -3.27 -12.58 -3.32
C GLN A 34 -3.37 -13.56 -4.50
N THR A 35 -2.54 -13.38 -5.53
CA THR A 35 -2.50 -14.31 -6.67
C THR A 35 -2.17 -15.72 -6.24
N ILE A 36 -1.13 -15.89 -5.42
CA ILE A 36 -0.70 -17.21 -4.91
C ILE A 36 -1.80 -17.83 -4.04
N GLY A 37 -2.39 -17.09 -3.11
CA GLY A 37 -3.46 -17.63 -2.26
C GLY A 37 -4.73 -17.99 -3.04
N ASN A 38 -5.04 -17.25 -4.12
CA ASN A 38 -6.11 -17.63 -5.05
C ASN A 38 -5.78 -18.91 -5.83
N GLN A 39 -4.52 -19.13 -6.20
CA GLN A 39 -4.07 -20.39 -6.80
C GLN A 39 -4.19 -21.56 -5.83
N LEU A 40 -3.84 -21.37 -4.56
CA LEU A 40 -4.04 -22.38 -3.51
C LEU A 40 -5.52 -22.69 -3.27
N CYS A 41 -6.41 -21.75 -3.59
CA CYS A 41 -7.85 -21.98 -3.58
C CYS A 41 -8.36 -22.77 -4.79
N ASN A 42 -7.54 -23.03 -5.81
CA ASN A 42 -7.95 -23.82 -6.96
C ASN A 42 -7.96 -25.31 -6.59
N PRO A 43 -9.11 -26.02 -6.70
CA PRO A 43 -9.19 -27.46 -6.41
C PRO A 43 -8.32 -28.30 -7.36
N ASN A 44 -7.98 -27.80 -8.54
CA ASN A 44 -7.06 -28.49 -9.46
C ASN A 44 -5.59 -28.41 -9.02
N ALA A 45 -5.23 -27.45 -8.16
CA ALA A 45 -3.86 -27.25 -7.68
C ALA A 45 -3.65 -27.86 -6.29
N TRP A 46 -4.64 -27.75 -5.40
CA TRP A 46 -4.61 -28.35 -4.07
C TRP A 46 -6.01 -28.76 -3.63
N ASP A 47 -6.21 -30.05 -3.33
CA ASP A 47 -7.48 -30.59 -2.88
C ASP A 47 -7.40 -31.42 -1.60
N GLY A 48 -8.54 -31.52 -0.91
CA GLY A 48 -8.70 -32.23 0.35
C GLY A 48 -9.40 -31.41 1.44
N PRO A 49 -9.71 -32.01 2.60
CA PRO A 49 -10.48 -31.35 3.67
C PRO A 49 -9.84 -30.05 4.20
N LEU A 50 -8.51 -30.01 4.27
CA LEU A 50 -7.75 -28.82 4.68
C LEU A 50 -7.78 -27.72 3.60
N ALA A 51 -7.67 -28.09 2.32
CA ALA A 51 -7.79 -27.15 1.21
C ALA A 51 -9.19 -26.53 1.19
N GLN A 52 -10.23 -27.33 1.44
CA GLN A 52 -11.60 -26.85 1.55
C GLN A 52 -11.78 -25.88 2.73
N ARG A 53 -11.22 -26.20 3.91
CA ARG A 53 -11.23 -25.29 5.07
C ARG A 53 -10.52 -23.97 4.79
N PHE A 54 -9.36 -24.02 4.13
CA PHE A 54 -8.63 -22.82 3.73
C PHE A 54 -9.47 -21.96 2.76
N ARG A 55 -10.01 -22.57 1.70
CA ARG A 55 -10.83 -21.91 0.67
C ARG A 55 -12.09 -21.26 1.22
N THR A 56 -12.82 -21.94 2.09
CA THR A 56 -14.14 -21.48 2.54
C THR A 56 -14.08 -20.69 3.83
N GLY A 57 -13.07 -20.92 4.67
CA GLY A 57 -12.96 -20.32 5.99
C GLY A 57 -11.90 -19.23 6.11
N GLU A 58 -10.65 -19.53 5.73
CA GLU A 58 -9.50 -18.69 6.11
C GLU A 58 -9.15 -17.66 5.02
N TRP A 59 -9.04 -18.10 3.78
CA TRP A 59 -8.57 -17.28 2.67
C TRP A 59 -9.49 -16.10 2.32
N PRO A 60 -10.82 -16.24 2.24
CA PRO A 60 -11.68 -15.13 1.79
C PRO A 60 -11.55 -13.89 2.68
N GLY A 61 -11.46 -14.07 4.00
CA GLY A 61 -11.28 -12.99 4.95
C GLY A 61 -9.91 -12.31 4.81
N GLN A 62 -8.85 -13.10 4.71
CA GLN A 62 -7.48 -12.59 4.54
C GLN A 62 -7.31 -11.89 3.19
N SER A 63 -7.81 -12.48 2.11
CA SER A 63 -7.76 -11.90 0.76
C SER A 63 -8.46 -10.54 0.70
N LYS A 64 -9.61 -10.41 1.38
CA LYS A 64 -10.31 -9.12 1.50
C LYS A 64 -9.49 -8.09 2.28
N ALA A 65 -8.87 -8.48 3.39
CA ALA A 65 -8.02 -7.59 4.17
C ALA A 65 -6.79 -7.12 3.37
N LEU A 66 -6.14 -8.03 2.61
CA LEU A 66 -5.04 -7.69 1.70
C LEU A 66 -5.51 -6.73 0.60
N GLN A 67 -6.70 -6.94 0.05
CA GLN A 67 -7.25 -6.03 -0.96
C GLN A 67 -7.53 -4.63 -0.38
N SER A 68 -8.10 -4.56 0.82
CA SER A 68 -8.29 -3.28 1.52
C SER A 68 -6.96 -2.60 1.80
N ALA A 69 -5.93 -3.35 2.22
CA ALA A 69 -4.59 -2.80 2.43
C ALA A 69 -4.01 -2.21 1.15
N VAL A 70 -4.12 -2.89 0.00
CA VAL A 70 -3.72 -2.36 -1.31
C VAL A 70 -4.44 -1.05 -1.62
N THR A 71 -5.76 -1.00 -1.47
CA THR A 71 -6.54 0.23 -1.73
C THR A 71 -6.11 1.38 -0.81
N THR A 72 -5.87 1.08 0.47
CA THR A 72 -5.36 2.06 1.44
C THR A 72 -3.98 2.57 1.04
N LEU A 73 -3.07 1.69 0.63
CA LEU A 73 -1.72 2.07 0.20
C LEU A 73 -1.73 2.90 -1.09
N GLU A 74 -2.55 2.53 -2.08
CA GLU A 74 -2.73 3.30 -3.32
C GLU A 74 -3.32 4.69 -3.03
N THR A 75 -4.26 4.79 -2.10
CA THR A 75 -4.85 6.06 -1.66
C THR A 75 -3.80 6.93 -0.95
N LEU A 76 -3.04 6.32 -0.03
CA LEU A 76 -1.98 7.00 0.71
C LEU A 76 -0.87 7.48 -0.23
N SER A 77 -0.50 6.69 -1.25
CA SER A 77 0.47 7.08 -2.28
C SER A 77 0.03 8.34 -3.01
N LYS A 78 -1.23 8.39 -3.48
CA LYS A 78 -1.80 9.56 -4.16
C LYS A 78 -1.84 10.80 -3.25
N GLN A 79 -2.25 10.62 -2.00
CA GLN A 79 -2.24 11.72 -1.02
C GLN A 79 -0.82 12.22 -0.74
N MET A 80 0.15 11.30 -0.71
CA MET A 80 1.55 11.64 -0.45
C MET A 80 2.17 12.46 -1.59
N GLU A 81 1.80 12.20 -2.85
CA GLU A 81 2.20 13.05 -3.98
C GLU A 81 1.80 14.51 -3.76
N THR A 82 0.53 14.76 -3.38
CA THR A 82 0.03 16.11 -3.07
C THR A 82 0.76 16.74 -1.88
N VAL A 83 1.04 15.96 -0.83
CA VAL A 83 1.77 16.48 0.34
C VAL A 83 3.22 16.82 -0.01
N VAL A 84 3.91 15.99 -0.79
CA VAL A 84 5.26 16.28 -1.30
C VAL A 84 5.24 17.56 -2.12
N GLU A 85 4.29 17.70 -3.05
CA GLU A 85 4.15 18.90 -3.88
C GLU A 85 3.93 20.17 -3.03
N ASN A 86 3.03 20.09 -2.03
CA ASN A 86 2.76 21.20 -1.12
C ASN A 86 4.00 21.59 -0.29
N ILE A 87 4.77 20.60 0.19
CA ILE A 87 6.02 20.84 0.94
C ILE A 87 7.07 21.48 0.03
N LEU A 88 7.22 21.01 -1.21
CA LEU A 88 8.19 21.57 -2.17
C LEU A 88 7.82 23.00 -2.57
N HIS A 89 6.56 23.28 -2.90
CA HIS A 89 6.09 24.63 -3.24
C HIS A 89 6.23 25.60 -2.07
N ALA A 90 5.89 25.19 -0.84
CA ALA A 90 6.03 26.02 0.35
C ALA A 90 7.50 26.39 0.66
N GLY A 91 8.45 25.55 0.25
CA GLY A 91 9.88 25.80 0.41
C GLY A 91 10.51 26.67 -0.69
N GLY A 92 9.82 26.92 -1.81
CA GLY A 92 10.34 27.67 -2.96
C GLY A 92 10.13 29.17 -2.92
N SER A 93 9.40 29.71 -1.93
CA SER A 93 9.24 31.15 -1.72
C SER A 93 10.32 31.70 -0.78
N ASN A 94 11.51 31.97 -1.34
CA ASN A 94 12.41 33.05 -0.93
C ASN A 94 13.33 33.42 -2.09
#